data_AF-A0A3C0K5L9-F1
#
_entry.id   AF-A0A3C0K5L9-F1
#
_cell.length_a   1.000
_cell.length_b   1.000
_cell.length_c   1.000
_cell.angle_alpha   90.00
_cell.angle_beta   90.00
_cell.angle_gamma   90.00
#
_symmetry.space_group_name_H-M   'P 1'
#
loop_
_entity.id
_entity.type
_entity.pdbx_description
1 polymer ?
#
loop_
_entity_poly.entity_id
_entity_poly.type
_entity_poly.pdbx_seq_one_letter_code
_entity_poly.pdbx_strand_id
1 'polypeptide(L)' 'MTNKVVRIGIDIGGTFTDFAVFDENTKQFSAFKILSTPSSPEKSVLEGVNRIL' A
#
# COMPACT_ATOMS: atom_id res chain seq x y z
N MET A 1 22.01 -8.71 1.72
CA MET A 1 20.71 -8.01 1.58
C MET A 1 19.69 -9.05 1.19
N THR A 2 18.76 -9.39 2.07
CA THR A 2 17.66 -10.30 1.72
C THR A 2 16.66 -9.54 0.86
N ASN A 3 16.17 -10.16 -0.21
CA ASN A 3 15.07 -9.57 -0.99
C ASN A 3 13.85 -9.41 -0.08
N LYS A 4 13.30 -8.20 -0.01
CA LYS A 4 12.04 -7.94 0.67
C LYS A 4 10.90 -8.45 -0.22
N VAL A 5 10.19 -9.47 0.26
CA VAL A 5 9.01 -10.02 -0.43
C VAL A 5 7.78 -9.57 0.36
N VAL A 6 6.96 -8.72 -0.25
CA VAL A 6 5.73 -8.20 0.37
C VAL A 6 4.52 -8.55 -0.49
N ARG A 7 3.40 -8.83 0.17
CA ARG A 7 2.08 -8.88 -0.44
C ARG A 7 1.34 -7.62 -0.04
N ILE A 8 0.76 -6.94 -1.02
CA ILE A 8 0.07 -5.66 -0.81
C ILE A 8 -1.38 -5.83 -1.31
N GLY A 9 -2.33 -5.65 -0.40
CA GLY A 9 -3.74 -5.43 -0.74
C GLY A 9 -4.01 -3.92 -0.78
N ILE A 10 -4.74 -3.48 -1.81
CA ILE A 10 -5.06 -2.07 -2.01
C ILE A 10 -6.58 -1.97 -2.27
N ASP A 11 -7.25 -1.13 -1.50
CA ASP A 11 -8.66 -0.79 -1.68
C ASP A 11 -8.79 0.71 -1.97
N ILE A 12 -9.33 1.06 -3.14
CA ILE A 12 -9.45 2.43 -3.60
C ILE A 12 -10.87 2.91 -3.29
N GLY A 13 -11.01 3.69 -2.24
CA GLY A 13 -12.26 4.36 -1.88
C GLY A 13 -12.35 5.80 -2.42
N GLY A 14 -13.45 6.48 -2.07
CA GLY A 14 -13.69 7.88 -2.45
C GLY A 14 -12.82 8.88 -1.69
N THR A 15 -12.69 8.73 -0.37
CA THR A 15 -11.91 9.63 0.48
C THR A 15 -10.49 9.11 0.70
N PHE A 16 -10.35 7.80 0.91
CA PHE A 16 -9.07 7.17 1.23
C PHE A 16 -8.80 5.99 0.31
N THR A 17 -7.51 5.78 0.05
CA THR A 17 -6.97 4.52 -0.48
C THR A 17 -6.33 3.78 0.68
N ASP A 18 -6.82 2.59 1.00
CA ASP A 18 -6.36 1.77 2.12
C ASP A 18 -5.34 0.73 1.64
N PHE A 19 -4.28 0.54 2.43
CA PHE A 19 -3.19 -0.40 2.15
C PHE A 19 -3.08 -1.41 3.28
N ALA A 20 -3.09 -2.70 2.93
CA ALA A 20 -2.74 -3.80 3.82
C ALA A 20 -1.47 -4.47 3.31
N VAL A 21 -0.43 -4.53 4.15
CA VAL A 21 0.89 -5.01 3.78
C VAL A 21 1.24 -6.21 4.63
N PHE A 22 1.66 -7.29 3.99
CA PHE A 22 2.22 -8.46 4.64
C PHE A 22 3.65 -8.67 4.19
N ASP A 23 4.59 -8.66 5.14
CA ASP A 23 5.99 -8.95 4.87
C ASP A 23 6.24 -10.45 5.06
N GLU A 24 6.60 -11.14 3.97
CA GLU A 24 6.79 -12.60 3.97
C GLU A 24 8.01 -13.04 4.77
N ASN A 25 8.99 -12.17 5.00
CA ASN A 25 10.21 -12.50 5.74
C ASN A 25 9.98 -12.39 7.25
N THR A 26 9.31 -11.32 7.69
CA THR A 26 9.06 -11.05 9.11
C THR A 26 7.73 -11.62 9.61
N LYS A 27 6.84 -12.02 8.68
CA LYS A 27 5.45 -12.45 8.95
C LYS A 27 4.61 -11.38 9.66
N GLN A 28 4.97 -10.11 9.50
CA GLN A 28 4.24 -8.99 10.09
C GLN A 28 3.22 -8.40 9.12
N PHE A 29 2.09 -7.95 9.69
CA PHE A 29 1.10 -7.14 9.02
C PHE A 29 1.24 -5.68 9.42
N SER A 30 1.10 -4.78 8.45
CA SER A 30 0.89 -3.36 8.69
C SER A 30 -0.21 -2.84 7.78
N ALA A 31 -0.87 -1.77 8.22
CA ALA A 31 -1.91 -1.12 7.44
C ALA A 31 -1.82 0.40 7.59
N PHE A 32 -2.13 1.10 6.53
CA PHE A 32 -2.23 2.55 6.52
C PHE A 32 -3.19 3.02 5.44
N LYS A 33 -3.56 4.29 5.51
CA LYS A 33 -4.39 4.95 4.50
C LYS A 33 -3.75 6.24 4.06
N ILE A 34 -4.07 6.64 2.84
CA ILE A 34 -3.75 7.96 2.30
C ILE A 34 -5.00 8.54 1.64
N LEU A 35 -5.04 9.85 1.43
CA LEU A 35 -6.14 10.47 0.70
C LEU A 35 -6.18 9.93 -0.73
N SER A 36 -7.37 9.56 -1.19
CA SER A 36 -7.58 9.16 -2.59
C SER A 36 -7.38 10.36 -3.50
N THR A 37 -6.96 10.08 -4.73
CA THR A 37 -7.01 11.04 -5.84
C THR A 37 -8.07 10.57 -6.84
N PRO A 38 -9.36 10.93 -6.69
CA PRO A 38 -10.45 10.30 -7.46
C PRO A 38 -10.31 10.42 -8.96
N SER A 39 -9.75 11.53 -9.46
CA SER A 39 -9.49 11.76 -10.88
C SER A 39 -8.23 11.07 -11.41
N SER A 40 -7.41 10.49 -10.53
CA SER A 40 -6.14 9.83 -10.86
C SER A 40 -5.77 8.81 -9.76
N PRO A 41 -6.55 7.74 -9.57
CA PRO A 41 -6.38 6.79 -8.46
C PRO A 41 -5.02 6.07 -8.49
N GLU A 42 -4.38 5.96 -9.66
CA GLU A 42 -3.03 5.44 -9.81
C GLU A 42 -1.99 6.27 -9.03
N LYS A 43 -2.24 7.56 -8.81
CA LYS A 43 -1.33 8.41 -8.02
C LYS A 43 -1.31 8.01 -6.54
N SER A 44 -2.48 7.75 -5.93
CA SER A 44 -2.53 7.26 -4.56
C SER A 44 -1.91 5.86 -4.46
N VAL A 45 -2.18 4.98 -5.42
CA VAL A 45 -1.53 3.65 -5.50
C VAL A 45 0.00 3.77 -5.52
N LEU A 46 0.57 4.58 -6.43
CA LEU A 46 2.02 4.75 -6.56
C LEU A 46 2.65 5.37 -5.30
N GLU A 47 1.99 6.38 -4.71
CA GLU A 47 2.44 6.99 -3.47
C GLU A 47 2.48 5.97 -2.32
N GLY A 48 1.44 5.16 -2.16
CA GLY A 48 1.40 4.13 -1.13
C GLY A 48 2.44 3.03 -1.36
N VAL A 49 2.65 2.58 -2.60
CA VAL A 49 3.70 1.61 -2.94
C VAL A 49 5.09 2.15 -2.61
N ASN A 50 5.38 3.42 -2.91
CA ASN A 50 6.64 4.08 -2.55
C ASN A 50 6.89 4.19 -1.04
N ARG A 51 5.85 4.13 -0.21
CA ARG A 51 6.00 4.09 1.26
C ARG A 51 6.34 2.68 1.78
N ILE A 52 6.13 1.64 0.97
CA ILE A 52 6.28 0.23 1.35
C ILE A 52 7.63 -0.34 0.91
N LEU A 53 8.05 -0.03 -0.32
CA LEU A 53 9.28 -0.53 -0.95
C LEU A 53 10.48 0.33 -0.58
#